data_AF-A0A2H0G935-F1
#
_entry.id   AF-A0A2H0G935-F1
#
_cell.length_a   1.000
_cell.length_b   1.000
_cell.length_c   1.000
_cell.angle_alpha   90.00
_cell.angle_beta   90.00
_cell.angle_gamma   90.00
#
_symmetry.space_group_name_H-M   'P 1'
#
loop_
_entity.id
_entity.type
_entity.pdbx_description
1 polymer ?
#
loop_
_entity_poly.entity_id
_entity_poly.type
_entity_poly.pdbx_seq_one_letter_code
_entity_poly.pdbx_strand_id
1 'polypeptide(L)'
;MYICFIFMRQLFFLILFFLLFFNLSSTFSQSTSIGGVINIYTPVTAIATSSCINQITVQSTNGFNVGDRVLIIQMKGATINQTNTASFGNILSINDAGNYEFGTILAINGTAISLVNNLMNSYTISGKVQLIRVPQYTNATVTSTLTALP
;
A
#
# COMPACT_ATOMS: atom_id res chain seq x y z
N MET A 1 -8.83 -49.42 -42.52
CA MET A 1 -9.14 -47.98 -42.30
C MET A 1 -9.96 -47.72 -41.03
N TYR A 2 -10.98 -48.53 -40.72
CA TYR A 2 -11.87 -48.34 -39.55
C TYR A 2 -11.20 -48.43 -38.16
N ILE A 3 -10.16 -49.27 -38.00
CA ILE A 3 -9.42 -49.43 -36.73
C ILE A 3 -8.64 -48.16 -36.34
N CYS A 4 -8.07 -47.45 -37.32
CA CYS A 4 -7.35 -46.20 -37.08
C CYS A 4 -8.30 -45.06 -36.65
N PHE A 5 -9.51 -45.02 -37.23
CA PHE A 5 -10.53 -44.03 -36.90
C PHE A 5 -11.08 -44.19 -35.47
N ILE A 6 -11.24 -45.45 -35.02
CA ILE A 6 -11.65 -45.77 -33.64
C ILE A 6 -10.54 -45.42 -32.64
N PHE A 7 -9.27 -45.69 -32.97
CA PHE A 7 -8.12 -45.34 -32.14
C PHE A 7 -7.97 -43.82 -31.98
N MET A 8 -8.11 -43.04 -33.05
CA MET A 8 -8.06 -41.58 -33.00
C MET A 8 -9.22 -40.98 -32.18
N ARG A 9 -10.42 -41.58 -32.22
CA ARG A 9 -11.56 -41.15 -31.41
C ARG A 9 -11.32 -41.39 -29.91
N GLN A 10 -10.78 -42.55 -29.55
CA GLN A 10 -10.42 -42.89 -28.16
C GLN A 10 -9.32 -41.96 -27.62
N LEU A 11 -8.32 -41.63 -28.44
CA LEU A 11 -7.21 -40.73 -28.09
C LEU A 11 -7.70 -39.29 -27.85
N PHE A 12 -8.64 -38.80 -28.67
CA PHE A 12 -9.24 -37.47 -28.50
C PHE A 12 -10.02 -37.33 -27.19
N PHE A 13 -10.82 -38.35 -26.83
CA PHE A 13 -11.55 -38.37 -25.56
C PHE A 13 -10.61 -38.44 -24.34
N LEU A 14 -9.49 -39.15 -24.44
CA LEU A 14 -8.48 -39.23 -23.39
C LEU A 14 -7.76 -37.89 -23.16
N ILE A 15 -7.46 -37.15 -24.23
CA ILE A 15 -6.85 -35.81 -24.16
C ILE A 15 -7.83 -34.79 -23.57
N LEU A 16 -9.11 -34.85 -23.94
CA LEU A 16 -10.15 -33.97 -23.41
C LEU A 16 -10.39 -34.21 -21.90
N PHE A 17 -10.34 -35.47 -21.46
CA PHE A 17 -10.43 -35.84 -20.05
C PHE A 17 -9.21 -35.32 -19.25
N PHE A 18 -8.00 -35.44 -19.80
CA PHE A 18 -6.78 -34.92 -19.16
C PHE A 18 -6.79 -33.38 -19.05
N LEU A 19 -7.30 -32.67 -20.08
CA LEU A 19 -7.49 -31.21 -20.04
C LEU A 19 -8.55 -30.76 -19.03
N LEU A 20 -9.63 -31.54 -18.84
CA LEU A 20 -10.66 -31.24 -17.84
C LEU A 20 -10.18 -31.49 -16.40
N PHE A 21 -9.36 -32.51 -16.15
CA PHE A 21 -8.83 -32.83 -14.82
C PHE A 21 -7.66 -31.93 -14.39
N PHE A 22 -6.89 -31.36 -15.32
CA PHE A 22 -5.78 -30.44 -15.01
C PHE A 22 -6.27 -29.09 -14.45
N ASN A 23 -7.54 -28.74 -14.67
CA ASN A 23 -8.16 -27.52 -14.17
C ASN A 23 -8.70 -27.61 -12.73
N LEU A 24 -8.65 -28.78 -12.06
CA LEU A 24 -9.13 -28.92 -10.67
C LEU A 24 -8.06 -28.67 -9.59
N SER A 25 -6.80 -28.57 -9.97
CA SER A 25 -5.73 -28.29 -9.02
C SER A 25 -5.54 -26.79 -8.82
N SER A 26 -5.91 -26.34 -7.61
CA SER A 26 -5.49 -25.12 -6.89
C SER A 26 -6.42 -23.89 -6.85
N THR A 27 -7.60 -24.05 -6.24
CA THR A 27 -8.25 -22.96 -5.51
C THR A 27 -8.15 -23.19 -4.00
N PHE A 28 -6.96 -23.06 -3.43
CA PHE A 28 -6.84 -22.88 -1.99
C PHE A 28 -7.05 -21.41 -1.67
N SER A 29 -8.18 -21.06 -1.06
CA SER A 29 -8.33 -19.77 -0.38
C SER A 29 -7.46 -19.81 0.88
N GLN A 30 -6.17 -19.54 0.73
CA GLN A 30 -5.22 -19.53 1.85
C GLN A 30 -5.37 -18.21 2.61
N SER A 31 -5.74 -18.29 3.89
CA SER A 31 -5.72 -17.13 4.79
C SER A 31 -4.26 -16.70 5.02
N THR A 32 -3.96 -15.42 4.86
CA THR A 32 -2.60 -14.91 5.08
C THR A 32 -2.36 -14.76 6.57
N SER A 33 -1.41 -15.51 7.12
CA SER A 33 -1.00 -15.35 8.52
C SER A 33 -0.22 -14.05 8.70
N ILE A 34 -0.67 -13.19 9.62
CA ILE A 34 -0.06 -11.87 9.89
C ILE A 34 0.34 -11.72 11.36
N GLY A 35 1.39 -10.95 11.60
CA GLY A 35 1.98 -10.74 12.91
C GLY A 35 3.12 -9.72 12.89
N GLY A 36 3.41 -9.08 14.02
CA GLY A 36 4.46 -8.05 14.13
C GLY A 36 4.14 -6.77 13.35
N VAL A 37 5.17 -6.15 12.76
CA VAL A 37 5.02 -4.94 11.93
C VAL A 37 4.65 -5.36 10.50
N ILE A 38 3.42 -5.08 10.11
CA ILE A 38 2.90 -5.39 8.76
C ILE A 38 2.95 -4.19 7.80
N ASN A 39 3.01 -2.98 8.35
CA ASN A 39 3.10 -1.74 7.60
C ASN A 39 4.56 -1.46 7.21
N ILE A 40 4.77 -0.80 6.07
CA ILE A 40 6.10 -0.31 5.68
C ILE A 40 6.09 1.20 5.73
N TYR A 41 7.09 1.79 6.37
CA TYR A 41 7.17 3.22 6.62
C TYR A 41 8.36 3.80 5.87
N THR A 42 8.18 4.93 5.18
CA THR A 42 9.26 5.65 4.52
C THR A 42 9.08 7.16 4.71
N PRO A 43 10.13 7.91 5.08
CA PRO A 43 10.05 9.37 5.14
C PRO A 43 9.77 9.97 3.76
N VAL A 44 8.89 10.98 3.72
CA VAL A 44 8.67 11.79 2.53
C VAL A 44 9.70 12.92 2.49
N THR A 45 10.40 13.06 1.37
CA THR A 45 11.47 14.06 1.17
C THR A 45 11.01 15.24 0.33
N ALA A 46 10.04 15.04 -0.58
CA ALA A 46 9.42 16.10 -1.36
C ALA A 46 8.01 15.71 -1.80
N ILE A 47 7.18 16.72 -2.06
CA ILE A 47 5.85 16.57 -2.65
C ILE A 47 5.77 17.55 -3.82
N ALA A 48 5.19 17.11 -4.94
CA ALA A 48 5.05 17.95 -6.12
C ALA A 48 4.20 19.20 -5.82
N THR A 49 4.56 20.33 -6.41
CA THR A 49 3.89 21.64 -6.22
C THR A 49 3.02 22.05 -7.40
N SER A 50 2.69 21.11 -8.30
CA SER A 50 1.83 21.34 -9.45
C SER A 50 0.36 21.52 -9.03
N SER A 51 -0.48 22.00 -9.96
CA SER A 51 -1.94 22.08 -9.78
C SER A 51 -2.62 20.71 -9.58
N CYS A 52 -1.89 19.61 -9.82
CA CYS A 52 -2.33 18.25 -9.56
C CYS A 52 -1.27 17.54 -8.72
N ILE A 53 -1.38 17.69 -7.40
CA ILE A 53 -0.44 17.11 -6.44
C ILE A 53 -0.70 15.60 -6.36
N ASN A 54 -0.04 14.82 -7.21
CA ASN A 54 -0.16 13.35 -7.18
C ASN A 54 1.18 12.64 -7.05
N GLN A 55 2.30 13.37 -6.91
CA GLN A 55 3.62 12.77 -6.83
C GLN A 55 4.30 13.09 -5.50
N ILE A 56 4.81 12.03 -4.87
CA ILE A 56 5.47 12.03 -3.57
C ILE A 56 6.87 11.43 -3.77
N THR A 57 7.91 12.15 -3.39
CA THR A 57 9.27 11.60 -3.34
C THR A 57 9.56 11.09 -1.94
N VAL A 58 10.02 9.86 -1.83
CA VAL A 58 10.32 9.18 -0.56
C VAL A 58 11.80 8.86 -0.43
N GLN A 59 12.26 8.57 0.78
CA GLN A 59 13.65 8.15 1.01
C GLN A 59 13.96 6.79 0.36
N SER A 60 13.02 5.85 0.42
CA SER A 60 13.13 4.52 -0.18
C SER A 60 11.76 4.00 -0.60
N THR A 61 11.71 3.34 -1.75
CA THR A 61 10.53 2.67 -2.31
C THR A 61 10.54 1.16 -2.05
N ASN A 62 11.51 0.66 -1.26
CA ASN A 62 11.59 -0.76 -0.95
C ASN A 62 10.33 -1.26 -0.24
N GLY A 63 9.74 -2.35 -0.76
CA GLY A 63 8.51 -2.93 -0.24
C GLY A 63 7.23 -2.18 -0.63
N PHE A 64 7.30 -1.20 -1.53
CA PHE A 64 6.14 -0.59 -2.19
C PHE A 64 6.02 -1.09 -3.62
N ASN A 65 4.79 -1.35 -4.06
CA ASN A 65 4.44 -1.82 -5.39
C ASN A 65 3.31 -0.99 -5.99
N VAL A 66 3.22 -0.98 -7.32
CA VAL A 66 2.06 -0.40 -8.02
C VAL A 66 0.78 -1.13 -7.61
N GLY A 67 -0.27 -0.37 -7.31
CA GLY A 67 -1.54 -0.86 -6.79
C GLY A 67 -1.63 -0.92 -5.26
N ASP A 68 -0.53 -0.71 -4.53
CA ASP A 68 -0.56 -0.72 -3.07
C ASP A 68 -1.42 0.43 -2.52
N ARG A 69 -2.15 0.13 -1.44
CA ARG A 69 -2.79 1.13 -0.59
C ARG A 69 -1.74 1.78 0.31
N VAL A 70 -1.73 3.11 0.34
CA VAL A 70 -0.79 3.89 1.15
C VAL A 70 -1.51 4.95 1.97
N LEU A 71 -0.93 5.31 3.11
CA LEU A 71 -1.32 6.42 3.97
C LEU A 71 -0.18 7.43 3.99
N ILE A 72 -0.45 8.67 3.61
CA ILE A 72 0.44 9.80 3.88
C ILE A 72 -0.04 10.52 5.13
N ILE A 73 0.87 10.87 6.03
CA ILE A 73 0.54 11.56 7.29
C ILE A 73 1.66 12.50 7.72
N GLN A 74 1.29 13.67 8.28
CA GLN A 74 2.22 14.59 8.91
C GLN A 74 2.19 14.45 10.43
N MET A 75 3.31 14.06 11.03
CA MET A 75 3.37 13.67 12.44
C MET A 75 3.53 14.86 13.41
N LYS A 76 4.10 15.98 12.95
CA LYS A 76 4.42 17.17 13.75
C LYS A 76 4.19 18.46 12.95
N GLY A 77 4.33 19.62 13.59
CA GLY A 77 4.23 20.91 12.91
C GLY A 77 3.49 21.97 13.71
N ALA A 78 2.62 21.54 14.63
CA ALA A 78 1.87 22.44 15.49
C ALA A 78 2.82 23.35 16.28
N THR A 79 2.54 24.65 16.25
CA THR A 79 3.22 25.64 17.08
C THR A 79 2.41 25.86 18.34
N ILE A 80 3.05 25.68 19.50
CA ILE A 80 2.46 25.94 20.80
C ILE A 80 3.10 27.18 21.43
N ASN A 81 2.36 27.83 22.32
CA ASN A 81 2.92 28.86 23.19
C ASN A 81 3.83 28.20 24.23
N GLN A 82 5.13 28.51 24.16
CA GLN A 82 6.15 28.00 25.07
C GLN A 82 6.57 29.03 26.14
N THR A 83 5.90 30.20 26.21
CA THR A 83 6.18 31.21 27.23
C THR A 83 5.70 30.73 28.60
N ASN A 84 6.46 31.02 29.65
CA ASN A 84 6.12 30.65 31.03
C ASN A 84 5.02 31.57 31.60
N THR A 85 3.83 31.50 31.00
CA THR A 85 2.63 32.25 31.37
C THR A 85 1.46 31.28 31.48
N ALA A 86 0.30 31.76 31.94
CA ALA A 86 -0.93 30.95 31.98
C ALA A 86 -1.38 30.42 30.60
N SER A 87 -0.81 30.95 29.51
CA SER A 87 -1.06 30.49 28.14
C SER A 87 -0.10 29.41 27.66
N PHE A 88 0.82 28.92 28.49
CA PHE A 88 1.73 27.83 28.12
C PHE A 88 0.95 26.60 27.63
N GLY A 89 1.38 26.01 26.52
CA GLY A 89 0.73 24.84 25.92
C GLY A 89 -0.44 25.16 24.99
N ASN A 90 -0.90 26.42 24.93
CA ASN A 90 -1.93 26.82 23.95
C ASN A 90 -1.42 26.60 22.53
N ILE A 91 -2.23 25.97 21.68
CA ILE A 91 -1.93 25.80 20.25
C ILE A 91 -2.12 27.15 19.56
N LEU A 92 -1.05 27.67 18.96
CA LEU A 92 -1.06 28.91 18.18
C LEU A 92 -1.45 28.65 16.71
N SER A 93 -0.96 27.54 16.14
CA SER A 93 -1.31 27.08 14.80
C SER A 93 -1.03 25.59 14.67
N ILE A 94 -1.86 24.86 13.92
CA ILE A 94 -1.68 23.42 13.69
C ILE A 94 -0.60 23.14 12.63
N ASN A 95 -0.36 24.07 11.70
CA ASN A 95 0.61 23.96 10.59
C ASN A 95 0.64 22.57 9.93
N ASP A 96 -0.51 22.09 9.46
CA ASP A 96 -0.70 20.79 8.82
C ASP A 96 -0.44 19.55 9.69
N ALA A 97 -0.12 19.71 10.97
CA ALA A 97 0.10 18.57 11.86
C ALA A 97 -1.19 17.74 11.99
N GLY A 98 -1.06 16.43 11.78
CA GLY A 98 -2.19 15.51 11.80
C GLY A 98 -2.94 15.42 10.47
N ASN A 99 -2.59 16.19 9.44
CA ASN A 99 -3.14 15.96 8.10
C ASN A 99 -2.77 14.54 7.64
N TYR A 100 -3.75 13.80 7.13
CA TYR A 100 -3.56 12.46 6.61
C TYR A 100 -4.51 12.16 5.46
N GLU A 101 -4.04 11.36 4.52
CA GLU A 101 -4.82 10.92 3.38
C GLU A 101 -4.38 9.52 2.97
N PHE A 102 -5.32 8.74 2.46
CA PHE A 102 -4.98 7.47 1.88
C PHE A 102 -4.99 7.55 0.34
N GLY A 103 -3.92 7.06 -0.29
CA GLY A 103 -3.78 6.94 -1.74
C GLY A 103 -3.65 5.50 -2.21
N THR A 104 -3.63 5.33 -3.52
CA THR A 104 -3.24 4.09 -4.19
C THR A 104 -2.10 4.41 -5.15
N ILE A 105 -1.04 3.60 -5.14
CA ILE A 105 0.11 3.82 -6.01
C ILE A 105 -0.26 3.53 -7.46
N LEU A 106 -0.10 4.53 -8.33
CA LEU A 106 -0.24 4.41 -9.78
C LEU A 106 1.08 3.99 -10.44
N ALA A 107 2.20 4.58 -10.01
CA ALA A 107 3.51 4.32 -10.61
C ALA A 107 4.64 4.59 -9.61
N ILE A 108 5.76 3.88 -9.78
CA ILE A 108 6.99 4.09 -9.03
C ILE A 108 8.14 4.29 -10.03
N ASN A 109 8.87 5.41 -9.91
CA ASN A 109 10.04 5.71 -10.72
C ASN A 109 11.18 6.17 -9.80
N GLY A 110 12.16 5.30 -9.56
CA GLY A 110 13.21 5.54 -8.56
C GLY A 110 12.60 5.73 -7.17
N THR A 111 12.73 6.93 -6.62
CA THR A 111 12.17 7.35 -5.33
C THR A 111 10.85 8.12 -5.44
N ALA A 112 10.37 8.39 -6.66
CA ALA A 112 9.11 9.07 -6.89
C ALA A 112 7.95 8.06 -6.99
N ILE A 113 6.94 8.26 -6.14
CA ILE A 113 5.68 7.51 -6.13
C ILE A 113 4.59 8.44 -6.66
N SER A 114 3.89 8.00 -7.69
CA SER A 114 2.72 8.70 -8.22
C SER A 114 1.46 8.00 -7.72
N LEU A 115 0.46 8.78 -7.30
CA LEU A 115 -0.83 8.32 -6.83
C LEU A 115 -1.88 8.37 -7.94
N VAL A 116 -2.87 7.49 -7.85
CA VAL A 116 -4.03 7.49 -8.76
C VAL A 116 -4.84 8.78 -8.62
N ASN A 117 -5.01 9.26 -7.38
CA ASN A 117 -5.75 10.48 -7.06
C ASN A 117 -4.81 11.56 -6.52
N ASN A 118 -5.20 12.81 -6.72
CA ASN A 118 -4.48 13.95 -6.15
C ASN A 118 -4.67 14.01 -4.63
N LEU A 119 -3.65 14.50 -3.92
CA LEU A 119 -3.74 14.91 -2.52
C LEU A 119 -4.59 16.19 -2.43
N MET A 120 -5.45 16.23 -1.42
CA MET A 120 -6.33 17.35 -1.12
C MET A 120 -5.79 18.22 0.02
N ASN A 121 -5.02 17.63 0.94
CA ASN A 121 -4.40 18.33 2.05
C ASN A 121 -3.00 18.83 1.70
N SER A 122 -2.58 19.85 2.43
CA SER A 122 -1.20 20.34 2.40
C SER A 122 -0.34 19.57 3.40
N TYR A 123 0.94 19.42 3.05
CA TYR A 123 1.92 18.69 3.84
C TYR A 123 3.23 19.45 3.84
N THR A 124 3.73 19.74 5.03
CA THR A 124 4.98 20.45 5.25
C THR A 124 6.06 19.45 5.66
N ILE A 125 7.07 19.24 4.81
CA ILE A 125 8.12 18.21 5.00
C ILE A 125 8.87 18.37 6.33
N SER A 126 9.12 19.62 6.78
CA SER A 126 9.74 19.88 8.09
C SER A 126 8.88 19.40 9.27
N GLY A 127 7.56 19.26 9.07
CA GLY A 127 6.59 18.67 9.98
C GLY A 127 6.63 17.14 10.08
N LYS A 128 7.66 16.48 9.53
CA LYS A 128 7.87 15.02 9.61
C LYS A 128 6.73 14.24 8.95
N VAL A 129 6.73 14.29 7.61
CA VAL A 129 5.76 13.57 6.78
C VAL A 129 6.27 12.15 6.49
N GLN A 130 5.38 11.17 6.58
CA GLN A 130 5.66 9.77 6.30
C GLN A 130 4.68 9.23 5.27
N LEU A 131 5.16 8.32 4.42
CA LEU A 131 4.33 7.47 3.59
C LEU A 131 4.37 6.06 4.15
N ILE A 132 3.19 5.47 4.35
CA ILE A 132 3.02 4.19 5.02
C ILE A 132 2.27 3.26 4.08
N ARG A 133 2.85 2.11 3.72
CA ARG A 133 2.11 1.05 3.02
C ARG A 133 1.17 0.37 4.00
N VAL A 134 -0.10 0.30 3.63
CA VAL A 134 -1.16 -0.36 4.39
C VAL A 134 -1.57 -1.62 3.63
N PRO A 135 -1.12 -2.81 4.05
CA PRO A 135 -1.42 -4.02 3.31
C PRO A 135 -2.92 -4.33 3.33
N GLN A 136 -3.44 -4.81 2.20
CA GLN A 136 -4.82 -5.28 2.07
C GLN A 136 -4.82 -6.79 1.84
N TYR A 137 -5.61 -7.53 2.61
CA TYR A 137 -5.72 -8.98 2.53
C TYR A 137 -7.19 -9.36 2.29
N THR A 138 -7.44 -10.34 1.42
CA THR A 138 -8.80 -10.89 1.23
C THR A 138 -9.25 -11.67 2.46
N ASN A 139 -8.36 -12.47 3.03
CA ASN A 139 -8.53 -13.22 4.27
C ASN A 139 -7.20 -13.18 5.04
N ALA A 140 -7.23 -12.85 6.32
CA ALA A 140 -6.05 -12.82 7.17
C ALA A 140 -6.31 -13.50 8.51
N THR A 141 -5.30 -14.24 9.00
CA THR A 141 -5.29 -14.84 10.33
C THR A 141 -4.21 -14.16 11.16
N VAL A 142 -4.58 -13.50 12.24
CA VAL A 142 -3.60 -12.87 13.15
C VAL A 142 -2.98 -13.96 14.02
N THR A 143 -1.70 -14.27 13.81
CA THR A 143 -0.99 -15.33 14.54
C THR A 143 -0.08 -14.79 15.65
N SER A 144 0.17 -13.48 15.69
CA SER A 144 0.86 -12.79 16.77
C SER A 144 0.45 -11.33 16.89
N THR A 145 0.86 -10.65 17.97
CA THR A 145 0.57 -9.24 18.21
C THR A 145 1.03 -8.37 17.04
N LEU A 146 0.14 -7.53 16.53
CA LEU A 146 0.46 -6.52 15.53
C LEU A 146 1.09 -5.30 16.21
N THR A 147 2.16 -4.78 15.62
CA THR A 147 2.93 -3.65 16.16
C THR A 147 3.20 -2.60 15.08
N ALA A 148 3.61 -1.41 15.52
CA ALA A 148 4.09 -0.35 14.64
C ALA A 148 5.59 -0.12 14.89
N LEU A 149 6.29 0.43 13.89
CA LEU A 149 7.64 0.95 14.14
C LEU A 149 7.54 2.19 15.05
N PRO A 150 8.45 2.32 16.04
CA PRO A 150 8.52 3.48 16.92
C PRO A 150 8.96 4.76 16.19
#